data_AF-A0A3D3S249-F1
#
_entry.id   AF-A0A3D3S249-F1
#
_cell.length_a   1.000
_cell.length_b   1.000
_cell.length_c   1.000
_cell.angle_alpha   90.00
_cell.angle_beta   90.00
_cell.angle_gamma   90.00
#
_symmetry.space_group_name_H-M   'P 1'
#
loop_
_entity.id
_entity.type
_entity.pdbx_description
1 polymer ?
#
loop_
_entity_poly.entity_id
_entity_poly.type
_entity_poly.pdbx_seq_one_letter_code
_entity_poly.pdbx_strand_id
1 'polypeptide(L)'
;IAAGNRALIKTSEFCPRTAEVVTAIVSQAFTPDEVAVVNGGAEVAAHFSALPFDHLIFTGSTQVGRIVMRAASEHLTPVTL
;
A
#
# COMPACT_ATOMS: atom_id res chain seq x y z
N ILE A 1 -7.53 -9.49 3.43
CA ILE A 1 -8.91 -9.67 2.92
C ILE A 1 -9.70 -10.72 3.70
N ALA A 2 -9.19 -11.95 3.87
CA ALA A 2 -9.89 -12.99 4.64
C ALA A 2 -10.30 -12.58 6.06
N ALA A 3 -9.57 -11.65 6.69
CA ALA A 3 -9.92 -11.05 7.99
C ALA A 3 -11.09 -10.03 7.94
N GLY A 4 -11.73 -9.83 6.78
CA GLY A 4 -12.85 -8.88 6.61
C GLY A 4 -12.44 -7.42 6.33
N ASN A 5 -11.15 -7.13 6.19
CA ASN A 5 -10.66 -5.77 5.92
C ASN A 5 -10.80 -5.38 4.44
N ARG A 6 -11.12 -4.10 4.20
CA ARG A 6 -10.83 -3.41 2.94
C ARG A 6 -9.33 -3.19 2.81
N ALA A 7 -8.80 -3.11 1.59
CA ALA A 7 -7.35 -2.90 1.40
C ALA A 7 -7.03 -1.96 0.25
N LEU A 8 -6.00 -1.14 0.45
CA LEU A 8 -5.36 -0.38 -0.61
C LEU A 8 -3.95 -0.95 -0.82
N ILE A 9 -3.59 -1.25 -2.06
CA ILE A 9 -2.31 -1.87 -2.41
C ILE A 9 -1.49 -0.87 -3.23
N LYS A 10 -0.26 -0.58 -2.79
CA LYS A 10 0.71 0.17 -3.59
C LYS A 10 1.75 -0.78 -4.17
N THR A 11 1.95 -0.76 -5.48
CA THR A 11 2.97 -1.59 -6.16
C THR A 11 4.25 -0.80 -6.44
N SER A 12 5.38 -1.49 -6.57
CA SER A 12 6.67 -0.87 -6.92
C SER A 12 6.66 -0.35 -8.37
N GLU A 13 7.09 0.89 -8.57
CA GLU A 13 7.28 1.50 -9.88
C GLU A 13 8.39 0.82 -10.71
N PHE A 14 9.28 0.08 -10.05
CA PHE A 14 10.37 -0.65 -10.72
C PHE A 14 9.91 -1.93 -11.43
N CYS A 15 8.68 -2.37 -11.18
CA CYS A 15 8.11 -3.60 -11.76
C CYS A 15 6.80 -3.32 -12.51
N PRO A 16 6.80 -2.49 -13.57
CA PRO A 16 5.56 -1.98 -14.19
C PRO A 16 4.68 -3.10 -14.76
N ARG A 17 5.27 -4.13 -15.39
CA ARG A 17 4.48 -5.26 -15.93
C ARG A 17 3.82 -6.09 -14.82
N THR A 18 4.49 -6.24 -13.68
CA THR A 18 3.90 -6.91 -12.52
C THR A 18 2.78 -6.06 -11.93
N ALA A 19 2.96 -4.75 -11.85
CA ALA A 19 1.93 -3.84 -11.38
C ALA A 19 0.66 -3.89 -12.24
N GLU A 20 0.81 -3.97 -13.56
CA GLU A 20 -0.30 -4.15 -14.51
C GLU A 20 -1.06 -5.45 -14.25
N VAL A 21 -0.34 -6.58 -14.12
CA VAL A 21 -0.96 -7.90 -13.86
C VAL A 21 -1.66 -7.91 -12.51
N VAL A 22 -1.05 -7.37 -11.46
CA VAL A 22 -1.67 -7.27 -10.13
C VAL A 22 -2.94 -6.42 -10.19
N THR A 23 -2.88 -5.26 -10.88
CA THR A 23 -4.06 -4.39 -11.07
C THR A 23 -5.18 -5.14 -11.79
N ALA A 24 -4.86 -5.89 -12.85
CA ALA A 24 -5.83 -6.67 -13.61
C ALA A 24 -6.47 -7.79 -12.77
N ILE A 25 -5.67 -8.54 -11.99
CA ILE A 25 -6.19 -9.62 -11.14
C ILE A 25 -7.10 -9.05 -10.05
N VAL A 26 -6.67 -7.99 -9.36
CA VAL A 26 -7.44 -7.39 -8.26
C VAL A 26 -8.76 -6.83 -8.77
N SER A 27 -8.75 -6.10 -9.89
CA SER A 27 -9.97 -5.50 -10.47
C SER A 27 -10.97 -6.53 -11.01
N GLN A 28 -10.52 -7.74 -11.35
CA GLN A 28 -11.42 -8.85 -11.73
C GLN A 28 -12.04 -9.54 -10.51
N ALA A 29 -11.37 -9.49 -9.35
CA ALA A 29 -11.77 -10.22 -8.15
C ALA A 29 -12.57 -9.36 -7.15
N PHE A 30 -12.33 -8.05 -7.11
CA PHE A 30 -12.88 -7.15 -6.10
C PHE A 30 -13.37 -5.84 -6.71
N THR A 31 -14.39 -5.25 -6.07
CA THR A 31 -14.75 -3.87 -6.37
C THR A 31 -13.68 -2.90 -5.83
N PRO A 32 -13.52 -1.70 -6.41
CA PRO A 32 -12.57 -0.70 -5.91
C PRO A 32 -12.84 -0.28 -4.46
N ASP A 33 -14.10 -0.41 -4.00
CA ASP A 33 -14.45 -0.16 -2.60
C ASP A 33 -13.96 -1.26 -1.65
N GLU A 34 -13.76 -2.49 -2.11
CA GLU A 34 -13.23 -3.58 -1.29
C GLU A 34 -11.70 -3.62 -1.34
N VAL A 35 -11.13 -3.62 -2.55
CA VAL A 35 -9.68 -3.64 -2.79
C VAL A 35 -9.34 -2.77 -3.99
N ALA A 36 -8.43 -1.82 -3.79
CA ALA A 36 -7.93 -0.98 -4.88
C ALA A 36 -6.40 -1.04 -4.97
N VAL A 37 -5.88 -0.91 -6.20
CA VAL A 37 -4.44 -0.86 -6.48
C VAL A 37 -4.08 0.56 -6.92
N VAL A 38 -3.09 1.14 -6.26
CA VAL A 38 -2.52 2.45 -6.59
C VAL A 38 -1.10 2.25 -7.08
N ASN A 39 -0.83 2.72 -8.29
CA ASN A 39 0.50 2.66 -8.90
C ASN A 39 1.14 4.06 -8.84
N GLY A 40 2.47 4.10 -8.72
CA GLY A 40 3.19 5.37 -8.70
C GLY A 40 4.55 5.28 -8.01
N GLY A 41 5.32 6.35 -8.17
CA GLY A 41 6.67 6.46 -7.62
C GLY A 41 6.71 6.81 -6.12
N ALA A 42 7.88 7.28 -5.69
CA ALA A 42 8.14 7.71 -4.31
C ALA A 42 7.14 8.76 -3.79
N GLU A 43 6.69 9.71 -4.61
CA GLU A 43 5.71 10.73 -4.20
C GLU A 43 4.37 10.11 -3.83
N VAL A 44 3.86 9.21 -4.67
CA VAL A 44 2.62 8.46 -4.40
C VAL A 44 2.79 7.57 -3.17
N ALA A 45 3.95 6.91 -3.01
CA ALA A 45 4.22 6.10 -1.83
C ALA A 45 4.26 6.93 -0.53
N ALA A 46 4.82 8.16 -0.57
CA ALA A 46 4.85 9.06 0.57
C ALA A 46 3.42 9.48 0.97
N HIS A 47 2.60 9.92 0.01
CA HIS A 47 1.21 10.25 0.28
C HIS A 47 0.41 9.05 0.80
N PHE A 48 0.59 7.87 0.17
CA PHE A 48 -0.02 6.62 0.59
C PHE A 48 0.29 6.32 2.06
N SER A 49 1.57 6.37 2.46
CA SER A 49 1.98 6.05 3.84
C SER A 49 1.49 7.03 4.90
N ALA A 50 1.04 8.22 4.50
CA ALA A 50 0.49 9.25 5.38
C ALA A 50 -1.04 9.15 5.53
N LEU A 51 -1.72 8.24 4.83
CA LEU A 51 -3.15 8.04 4.99
C LEU A 51 -3.45 7.40 6.37
N PRO A 52 -4.63 7.69 6.96
CA PRO A 52 -5.02 7.19 8.27
C PRO A 52 -5.50 5.73 8.19
N PHE A 53 -4.60 4.79 7.93
CA PHE A 53 -4.93 3.37 7.92
C PHE A 53 -5.07 2.81 9.32
N ASP A 54 -5.91 1.79 9.49
CA ASP A 54 -5.97 1.00 10.72
C ASP A 54 -4.75 0.07 10.88
N HIS A 55 -4.08 -0.26 9.78
CA HIS A 55 -2.82 -1.01 9.76
C HIS A 55 -2.07 -0.79 8.43
N LEU A 56 -0.75 -0.60 8.49
CA LEU A 56 0.08 -0.41 7.30
C LEU A 56 1.18 -1.49 7.20
N ILE A 57 1.20 -2.21 6.08
CA ILE A 57 2.23 -3.23 5.80
C ILE A 57 3.18 -2.69 4.74
N PHE A 58 4.47 -2.76 5.03
CA PHE A 58 5.53 -2.36 4.14
C PHE A 58 6.51 -3.50 3.91
N THR A 59 7.09 -3.56 2.72
CA THR A 59 8.22 -4.43 2.41
C THR A 59 9.16 -3.67 1.49
N GLY A 60 10.42 -3.54 1.89
CA GLY A 60 11.42 -2.79 1.15
C GLY A 60 12.68 -2.56 1.98
N SER A 61 13.40 -1.48 1.71
CA SER A 61 14.64 -1.18 2.44
C SER A 61 14.36 -0.67 3.85
N THR A 62 15.30 -0.94 4.78
CA THR A 62 15.22 -0.43 6.16
C THR A 62 15.12 1.09 6.22
N GLN A 63 15.80 1.80 5.32
CA GLN A 63 15.74 3.27 5.25
C GLN A 63 14.32 3.75 4.93
N VAL A 64 13.66 3.15 3.95
CA VAL A 64 12.28 3.52 3.59
C VAL A 64 11.30 3.06 4.66
N GLY A 65 11.49 1.88 5.26
CA GLY A 65 10.65 1.41 6.36
C GLY A 65 10.62 2.38 7.55
N ARG A 66 11.75 3.03 7.88
CA ARG A 66 11.79 4.09 8.90
C ARG A 66 10.98 5.33 8.53
N ILE A 67 10.95 5.69 7.24
CA ILE A 67 10.14 6.81 6.73
C ILE A 67 8.66 6.46 6.82
N VAL A 68 8.28 5.25 6.40
CA VAL A 68 6.91 4.74 6.48
C VAL A 68 6.42 4.71 7.93
N MET A 69 7.22 4.19 8.85
CA MET A 69 6.89 4.18 10.28
C MET A 69 6.65 5.58 10.84
N ARG A 70 7.46 6.56 10.43
CA ARG A 70 7.30 7.96 10.85
C ARG A 70 5.97 8.53 10.35
N ALA A 71 5.63 8.34 9.07
CA ALA A 71 4.38 8.83 8.49
C ALA A 71 3.15 8.17 9.15
N ALA A 72 3.18 6.86 9.36
CA ALA A 72 2.11 6.12 10.02
C ALA A 72 1.89 6.57 11.49
N SER A 73 2.94 7.02 12.17
CA SER A 73 2.86 7.41 13.59
C SER A 73 1.99 8.65 13.85
N GLU A 74 1.80 9.53 12.86
CA GLU A 74 0.92 10.70 12.95
C GLU A 74 -0.55 10.31 13.22
N HIS A 75 -0.94 9.09 12.84
CA HIS A 75 -2.28 8.54 13.03
C HIS A 75 -2.33 7.39 14.04
N LEU A 76 -1.22 7.13 14.75
CA LEU A 76 -1.05 5.96 15.63
C LEU A 76 -1.30 4.62 14.90
N THR A 77 -1.06 4.58 13.60
CA THR A 77 -1.27 3.39 12.76
C THR A 77 -0.23 2.32 13.11
N PRO A 78 -0.63 1.10 13.51
CA PRO A 78 0.28 -0.02 13.68
C PRO A 78 0.90 -0.43 12.34
N VAL A 79 2.19 -0.79 12.37
CA VAL A 79 2.96 -1.15 11.18
C VAL A 79 3.53 -2.57 11.25
N THR A 80 3.65 -3.20 10.08
CA THR A 80 4.55 -4.34 9.84
C THR A 80 5.55 -3.91 8.76
N LEU A 81 6.85 -4.04 9.03
CA LEU A 81 7.93 -3.52 8.20
C LEU A 81 8.92 -4.61 7.77
#